data_AF-A0A2G8E5H8-F1
#
_entry.id   AF-A0A2G8E5H8-F1
#
_cell.length_a   1.000
_cell.length_b   1.000
_cell.length_c   1.000
_cell.angle_alpha   90.00
_cell.angle_beta   90.00
_cell.angle_gamma   90.00
#
_symmetry.space_group_name_H-M   'P 1'
#
loop_
_entity.id
_entity.type
_entity.pdbx_description
1 polymer ?
#
loop_
_entity_poly.entity_id
_entity_poly.type
_entity_poly.pdbx_seq_one_letter_code
_entity_poly.pdbx_strand_id
1 'polypeptide(L)'
;MSVKKTKDRVLTCRVSHEDFEKLEQMIADAGMSKSEYFRDVVINKKAEINVIVKDMQSLIFYYNKASNNLNQIAYKANSAHLENRISESLYGRVLNALIDIRSLLLKGVQDADKS
;
A
#
# COMPACT_ATOMS: atom_id res chain seq x y z
N MET A 1 29.58 14.51 30.80
CA MET A 1 30.22 13.27 30.29
C MET A 1 29.12 12.27 29.96
N SER A 2 29.01 11.79 28.72
CA SER A 2 27.95 10.84 28.37
C SER A 2 28.30 9.45 28.93
N VAL A 3 27.33 8.84 29.62
CA VAL A 3 27.49 7.49 30.19
C VAL A 3 27.53 6.50 29.02
N LYS A 4 28.68 5.85 28.80
CA LYS A 4 28.81 4.74 27.85
C LYS A 4 27.89 3.60 28.29
N LYS A 5 26.84 3.32 27.52
CA LYS A 5 25.99 2.14 27.74
C LYS A 5 26.82 0.86 27.58
N THR A 6 26.74 -0.03 28.55
CA THR A 6 27.39 -1.34 28.54
C THR A 6 26.75 -2.25 27.48
N LYS A 7 27.55 -2.96 26.69
CA LYS A 7 27.10 -3.92 25.66
C LYS A 7 27.24 -5.34 26.21
N ASP A 8 26.18 -5.86 26.84
CA ASP A 8 26.17 -7.11 27.61
C ASP A 8 25.49 -8.29 26.88
N ARG A 9 24.73 -8.02 25.80
CA ARG A 9 23.99 -9.05 25.05
C ARG A 9 24.58 -9.28 23.65
N VAL A 10 24.60 -10.54 23.23
CA VAL A 10 25.10 -10.97 21.91
C VAL A 10 23.92 -11.30 20.98
N LEU A 11 23.97 -10.79 19.75
CA LEU A 11 23.05 -11.16 18.66
C LEU A 11 23.77 -12.15 17.74
N THR A 12 23.20 -13.34 17.55
CA THR A 12 23.74 -14.38 16.67
C THR A 12 22.74 -14.73 15.57
N CYS A 13 23.19 -14.79 14.32
CA CYS A 13 22.38 -15.23 13.18
C CYS A 13 23.16 -16.26 12.37
N ARG A 14 22.48 -17.32 11.90
CA ARG A 14 23.04 -18.27 10.92
C ARG A 14 22.76 -17.75 9.52
N VAL A 15 23.78 -17.73 8.68
CA VAL A 15 23.70 -17.29 7.29
C VAL A 15 24.31 -18.33 6.37
N SER A 16 23.89 -18.32 5.10
CA SER A 16 24.55 -19.12 4.06
C SER A 16 25.95 -18.60 3.77
N HIS A 17 26.77 -19.39 3.09
CA HIS A 17 28.12 -18.98 2.71
C HIS A 17 28.09 -17.76 1.76
N GLU A 18 27.21 -17.80 0.76
CA GLU A 18 27.04 -16.71 -0.22
C GLU A 18 26.58 -15.39 0.43
N ASP A 19 25.66 -15.47 1.40
CA ASP A 19 25.20 -14.27 2.10
C ASP A 19 26.28 -13.70 3.02
N PHE A 20 27.12 -14.57 3.59
CA PHE A 20 28.26 -14.14 4.39
C PHE A 20 29.29 -13.36 3.55
N GLU A 21 29.62 -13.85 2.36
CA GLU A 21 30.54 -13.14 1.45
C GLU A 21 30.02 -11.76 1.03
N LYS A 22 28.73 -11.67 0.69
CA LYS A 22 28.07 -10.39 0.39
C LYS A 22 28.14 -9.42 1.56
N LEU A 23 27.89 -9.90 2.79
CA LEU A 23 27.98 -9.09 3.99
C LEU A 23 29.40 -8.57 4.22
N GLU A 24 30.43 -9.39 4.02
CA GLU A 24 31.82 -8.95 4.16
C GLU A 24 32.17 -7.83 3.16
N GLN A 25 31.71 -7.94 1.91
CA GLN A 25 31.90 -6.89 0.91
C GLN A 25 31.22 -5.58 1.33
N MET A 26 29.96 -5.65 1.77
CA MET A 26 29.22 -4.46 2.23
C MET A 26 29.89 -3.78 3.44
N ILE A 27 30.48 -4.57 4.34
CA ILE A 27 31.20 -4.04 5.52
C ILE A 27 32.52 -3.38 5.08
N ALA A 28 33.23 -3.99 4.14
CA ALA A 28 34.45 -3.43 3.56
C ALA A 28 34.18 -2.09 2.86
N ASP A 29 33.13 -2.04 2.04
CA ASP A 29 32.71 -0.82 1.32
C ASP A 29 32.26 0.30 2.28
N ALA A 30 31.63 -0.06 3.40
CA ALA A 30 31.22 0.90 4.43
C ALA A 30 32.39 1.45 5.25
N GLY A 31 33.57 0.81 5.23
CA GLY A 31 34.73 1.22 6.02
C GLY A 31 34.51 1.14 7.54
N MET A 32 33.56 0.33 7.99
CA MET A 32 33.16 0.20 9.40
C MET A 32 33.58 -1.15 9.97
N SER A 33 33.67 -1.26 11.30
CA SER A 33 33.79 -2.58 11.92
C SER A 33 32.48 -3.36 11.78
N LYS A 34 32.55 -4.70 11.69
CA LYS A 34 31.35 -5.57 11.59
C LYS A 34 30.28 -5.20 12.61
N SER A 35 30.69 -5.03 13.87
CA SER A 35 29.75 -4.74 14.97
C SER A 35 29.13 -3.33 14.86
N GLU A 36 29.85 -2.36 14.30
CA GLU A 36 29.30 -1.03 14.04
C GLU A 36 28.36 -1.04 12.85
N TYR A 37 28.72 -1.72 11.77
CA TYR A 37 27.88 -1.89 10.59
C TYR A 37 26.54 -2.55 10.95
N PHE A 38 26.55 -3.69 11.66
CA PHE A 38 25.31 -4.36 12.07
C PHE A 38 24.46 -3.51 13.02
N ARG A 39 25.08 -2.78 13.95
CA ARG A 39 24.32 -1.86 14.82
C ARG A 39 23.70 -0.74 14.01
N ASP A 40 24.43 -0.19 13.05
CA ASP A 40 23.91 0.88 12.21
C ASP A 40 22.77 0.38 11.32
N VAL A 41 22.93 -0.75 10.65
CA VAL A 41 21.92 -1.32 9.75
C VAL A 41 20.67 -1.85 10.47
N VAL A 42 20.83 -2.46 11.66
CA VAL A 42 19.72 -3.11 12.39
C VAL A 42 19.02 -2.16 13.36
N ILE A 43 19.75 -1.20 13.95
CA ILE A 43 19.21 -0.31 15.00
C ILE A 43 18.98 1.12 14.48
N ASN A 44 19.91 1.67 13.69
CA ASN A 44 19.88 3.10 13.32
C ASN A 44 19.21 3.37 11.96
N LYS A 45 19.58 2.60 10.93
CA LYS A 45 18.73 2.42 9.76
C LYS A 45 17.54 1.64 10.26
N LYS A 46 16.38 2.29 10.34
CA LYS A 46 15.12 1.58 10.11
C LYS A 46 15.41 0.73 8.89
N ALA A 47 15.60 -0.58 9.06
CA ALA A 47 15.51 -1.48 7.93
C ALA A 47 14.20 -1.04 7.25
N GLU A 48 14.30 -0.53 6.04
CA GLU A 48 13.15 -0.42 5.16
C GLU A 48 12.73 -1.87 4.99
N ILE A 49 11.96 -2.36 5.96
CA ILE A 49 11.20 -3.58 5.84
C ILE A 49 10.31 -3.21 4.67
N ASN A 50 10.71 -3.67 3.48
CA ASN A 50 9.87 -3.69 2.32
C ASN A 50 8.66 -4.53 2.73
N VAL A 51 7.68 -3.87 3.33
CA VAL A 51 6.31 -4.38 3.39
C VAL A 51 5.98 -4.54 1.92
N ILE A 52 5.94 -5.79 1.47
CA ILE A 52 5.48 -6.11 0.12
C ILE A 52 4.02 -5.67 0.13
N VAL A 53 3.78 -4.41 -0.25
CA VAL A 53 2.45 -3.90 -0.51
C VAL A 53 1.97 -4.76 -1.68
N LYS A 54 0.99 -5.64 -1.42
CA LYS A 54 0.36 -6.45 -2.46
C LYS A 54 0.03 -5.54 -3.62
N ASP A 55 0.50 -5.90 -4.80
CA ASP A 55 0.28 -5.14 -6.03
C ASP A 55 -1.20 -4.71 -6.15
N MET A 56 -1.44 -3.42 -5.90
CA MET A 56 -2.76 -2.82 -5.93
C MET A 56 -3.23 -2.54 -7.37
N GLN A 57 -2.42 -2.80 -8.40
CA GLN A 57 -2.85 -2.60 -9.80
C GLN A 57 -4.11 -3.40 -10.13
N SER A 58 -4.21 -4.63 -9.62
CA SER A 58 -5.42 -5.44 -9.80
C SER A 58 -6.64 -4.78 -9.16
N LEU A 59 -6.49 -4.21 -7.95
CA LEU A 59 -7.56 -3.53 -7.24
C LEU A 59 -7.99 -2.25 -7.99
N ILE A 60 -7.03 -1.43 -8.40
CA ILE A 60 -7.26 -0.21 -9.18
C ILE A 60 -7.96 -0.54 -10.51
N PHE A 61 -7.56 -1.62 -11.19
CA PHE A 61 -8.20 -2.10 -12.42
C PHE A 61 -9.69 -2.43 -12.21
N TYR A 62 -10.02 -3.20 -11.17
CA TYR A 62 -11.41 -3.55 -10.87
C TYR A 62 -12.23 -2.34 -10.43
N TYR A 63 -11.65 -1.40 -9.67
CA TYR A 63 -12.30 -0.14 -9.31
C TYR A 63 -12.67 0.70 -10.54
N ASN A 64 -11.75 0.82 -11.50
CA ASN A 64 -11.99 1.53 -12.76
C ASN A 64 -13.10 0.85 -13.59
N LYS A 65 -13.14 -0.48 -13.63
CA LYS A 65 -14.22 -1.23 -14.30
C LYS A 65 -15.56 -1.00 -13.62
N ALA A 66 -15.60 -1.00 -12.28
CA ALA A 66 -16.81 -0.70 -11.52
C ALA A 66 -17.32 0.72 -11.80
N SER A 67 -16.44 1.73 -11.78
CA SER A 67 -16.81 3.13 -12.11
C SER A 67 -17.42 3.27 -13.50
N ASN A 68 -16.86 2.60 -14.51
CA ASN A 68 -17.42 2.64 -15.87
C ASN A 68 -18.80 1.99 -15.93
N ASN A 69 -19.01 0.88 -15.23
CA ASN A 69 -20.33 0.23 -15.18
C ASN A 69 -21.36 1.13 -14.49
N LEU A 70 -20.99 1.83 -13.42
CA LEU A 70 -21.88 2.78 -12.74
C LEU A 70 -22.27 3.93 -13.67
N ASN A 71 -21.33 4.47 -14.46
CA ASN A 71 -21.64 5.52 -15.46
C ASN A 71 -22.64 5.02 -16.52
N GLN A 72 -22.50 3.77 -16.97
CA GLN A 72 -23.44 3.18 -17.92
C GLN A 72 -24.84 2.99 -17.31
N ILE A 73 -24.92 2.57 -16.05
CA ILE A 73 -26.19 2.42 -15.33
C ILE A 73 -26.85 3.79 -15.14
N ALA A 74 -26.07 4.82 -14.75
CA ALA A 74 -26.55 6.19 -14.64
C ALA A 74 -27.13 6.69 -15.97
N TYR A 75 -26.40 6.51 -17.07
CA TYR A 75 -26.86 6.89 -18.40
C TYR A 75 -28.18 6.21 -18.79
N LYS A 76 -28.28 4.89 -18.55
CA LYS A 76 -29.51 4.13 -18.83
C LYS A 76 -30.68 4.56 -17.96
N ALA A 77 -30.43 4.84 -16.68
CA ALA A 77 -31.45 5.35 -15.76
C ALA A 77 -31.96 6.73 -16.20
N ASN A 78 -31.06 7.63 -16.60
CA ASN A 78 -31.42 8.96 -17.12
C ASN A 78 -32.29 8.83 -18.39
N SER A 79 -31.88 8.02 -19.36
CA SER A 79 -32.65 7.78 -20.59
C SER A 79 -34.02 7.17 -20.30
N ALA A 80 -34.09 6.16 -19.43
CA ALA A 80 -35.37 5.56 -19.04
C ALA A 80 -36.30 6.56 -18.34
N HIS A 81 -35.76 7.49 -17.55
CA HIS A 81 -36.55 8.52 -16.89
C HIS A 81 -37.08 9.56 -17.89
N LEU A 82 -36.23 10.05 -18.81
CA LEU A 82 -36.63 10.99 -19.87
C LEU A 82 -37.72 10.41 -20.78
N GLU A 83 -37.70 9.10 -21.00
CA GLU A 83 -38.72 8.38 -21.76
C GLU A 83 -39.96 8.00 -20.93
N ASN A 84 -40.08 8.48 -19.68
CA ASN A 84 -41.15 8.16 -18.73
C ASN A 84 -41.33 6.64 -18.46
N ARG A 85 -40.29 5.83 -18.68
CA ARG A 85 -40.31 4.38 -18.43
C ARG A 85 -40.07 4.03 -16.97
N ILE A 86 -39.55 4.96 -16.17
CA ILE A 86 -39.37 4.83 -14.72
C ILE A 86 -39.89 6.06 -13.99
N SER A 87 -40.43 5.86 -12.79
CA SER A 87 -40.92 6.95 -11.94
C SER A 87 -39.76 7.81 -11.43
N GLU A 88 -40.04 9.09 -11.18
CA GLU A 88 -39.08 10.02 -10.56
C GLU A 88 -38.58 9.50 -9.20
N SER A 89 -39.47 8.88 -8.42
CA SER A 89 -39.11 8.25 -7.14
C SER A 89 -38.14 7.07 -7.29
N LEU A 90 -38.29 6.26 -8.34
CA LEU A 90 -37.36 5.17 -8.63
C LEU A 90 -36.03 5.71 -9.15
N TYR A 91 -36.08 6.72 -10.03
CA TYR A 91 -34.91 7.40 -10.57
C TYR A 91 -34.05 8.02 -9.47
N GLY A 92 -34.66 8.76 -8.53
CA GLY A 92 -33.95 9.35 -7.39
C GLY A 92 -33.27 8.31 -6.50
N ARG A 93 -33.93 7.16 -6.23
CA ARG A 93 -33.33 6.06 -5.46
C ARG A 93 -32.14 5.44 -6.17
N VAL A 94 -32.21 5.27 -7.49
CA VAL A 94 -31.09 4.76 -8.30
C VAL A 94 -29.92 5.74 -8.26
N LEU A 95 -30.15 7.04 -8.42
CA LEU A 95 -29.10 8.05 -8.35
C LEU A 95 -28.39 8.05 -6.99
N ASN A 96 -29.14 8.02 -5.88
CA ASN A 96 -28.56 7.97 -4.54
C ASN A 96 -27.66 6.75 -4.36
N ALA A 97 -28.13 5.56 -4.77
CA ALA A 97 -27.32 4.34 -4.68
C ALA A 97 -26.05 4.40 -5.54
N LEU A 98 -26.11 4.99 -6.74
CA LEU A 98 -24.94 5.17 -7.60
C LEU A 98 -23.91 6.15 -7.00
N ILE A 99 -24.39 7.23 -6.36
CA ILE A 99 -23.54 8.22 -5.67
C ILE A 99 -22.85 7.59 -4.46
N ASP A 100 -23.57 6.78 -3.68
CA ASP A 100 -23.03 6.09 -2.51
C ASP A 100 -21.92 5.10 -2.90
N ILE A 101 -22.16 4.27 -3.90
CA ILE A 101 -21.16 3.32 -4.41
C ILE A 101 -19.93 4.07 -4.95
N ARG A 102 -20.13 5.15 -5.72
CA ARG A 102 -19.01 5.97 -6.21
C ARG A 102 -18.19 6.57 -5.07
N SER A 103 -18.84 7.06 -4.02
CA SER A 103 -18.17 7.65 -2.85
C SER A 103 -17.34 6.62 -2.10
N LEU A 104 -17.88 5.41 -1.90
CA LEU A 104 -17.15 4.31 -1.28
C LEU A 104 -15.94 3.88 -2.11
N LEU A 105 -16.08 3.81 -3.44
CA LEU A 105 -14.96 3.49 -4.33
C LEU A 105 -13.87 4.58 -4.30
N LEU A 106 -14.23 5.87 -4.34
CA LEU A 106 -13.25 6.95 -4.28
C LEU A 106 -12.50 6.99 -2.94
N LYS A 107 -13.20 6.72 -1.83
CA LYS A 107 -12.57 6.62 -0.52
C LYS A 107 -11.55 5.48 -0.47
N GLY A 108 -11.90 4.30 -0.99
CA GLY A 108 -10.98 3.17 -1.08
C GLY A 108 -9.71 3.47 -1.89
N VAL A 109 -9.81 4.23 -2.98
CA VAL A 109 -8.64 4.68 -3.77
C VAL A 109 -7.78 5.66 -2.97
N GLN A 110 -8.38 6.65 -2.32
CA GLN A 110 -7.63 7.63 -1.52
C GLN A 110 -6.91 7.00 -0.32
N ASP A 111 -7.51 5.98 0.30
CA ASP A 111 -6.89 5.26 1.42
C ASP A 111 -5.74 4.36 0.93
N ALA A 112 -5.84 3.84 -0.30
CA ALA A 112 -4.78 3.08 -0.97
C ALA A 112 -3.57 3.96 -1.38
N ASP A 113 -3.82 5.17 -1.92
CA ASP A 113 -2.75 6.09 -2.36
C ASP A 113 -1.94 6.71 -1.20
N LYS A 114 -2.45 6.66 0.05
CA LYS A 114 -1.80 7.21 1.25
C LYS A 114 -0.90 6.20 1.99
N SER A 115 -0.85 4.95 1.54
CA SER A 115 -0.10 3.85 2.16
C SER A 115 1.24 3.63 1.45
#